data_AF-A0AAJ1U550-F1
#
_entry.id   AF-A0AAJ1U550-F1
#
_cell.length_a   1.000
_cell.length_b   1.000
_cell.length_c   1.000
_cell.angle_alpha   90.00
_cell.angle_beta   90.00
_cell.angle_gamma   90.00
#
_symmetry.space_group_name_H-M   'P 1'
#
loop_
_entity.id
_entity.type
_entity.pdbx_description
1 polymer ?
#
loop_
_entity_poly.entity_id
_entity_poly.type
_entity_poly.pdbx_seq_one_letter_code
_entity_poly.pdbx_strand_id
1 'polypeptide(L)'
;MSVAHTDQSFAEPPPEEWGDGPSSYAPGEAPQRSGGDRTPPQDNAAEQSVLGSMLLSKDAIADVVETIRGTDFYRPAHEAVFDAIIDLYGRGEPADPVTVAAELQRKGELQRVGGAPYLHTLSANVPIAANAGYYAEIVREKSVLRRLVEAGTRIVHMGYAGEGEVDDIVDVAQAEVFKLAEKRSGEDYAPLADIMEGVLDEIEAIGNRDGGVYGVPTGFADFDELTNGLHSGQMIIIAARPAMGKALALDTPLPTPTGWTTMGEVAVGDELVDADGRATRVVAATEVMVDRPCYEVVFSDGTTIVADAEHQWLTETRAARKSAWAAANNYNRARNHNIRASVVTTEQIAATVRVGAEQRANHAVLNAAPLTGHDAALPVAPYTLGAWLGDGHTALGIA
;
A
#
# COMPACT_ATOMS: atom_id res chain seq x y z
N MET A 1 -21.21 9.60 52.28
CA MET A 1 -20.58 8.27 52.13
C MET A 1 -19.08 8.51 52.16
N SER A 2 -18.38 8.11 53.22
CA SER A 2 -16.93 8.24 53.34
C SER A 2 -16.25 6.93 52.93
N VAL A 3 -15.07 7.02 52.36
CA VAL A 3 -14.18 5.88 52.12
C VAL A 3 -12.78 6.27 52.56
N ALA A 4 -12.18 5.41 53.38
CA ALA A 4 -10.89 5.57 54.03
C ALA A 4 -9.72 5.30 53.06
N HIS A 5 -8.62 6.01 53.28
CA HIS A 5 -7.35 5.85 52.57
C HIS A 5 -6.51 4.76 53.27
N THR A 6 -5.93 3.82 52.51
CA THR A 6 -4.94 2.87 53.02
C THR A 6 -3.64 3.08 52.25
N ASP A 7 -2.59 3.44 52.99
CA ASP A 7 -1.20 3.49 52.53
C ASP A 7 -0.65 2.07 52.40
N GLN A 8 -0.24 1.70 51.18
CA GLN A 8 0.75 0.64 50.97
C GLN A 8 1.78 1.14 49.96
N SER A 9 2.89 1.64 50.49
CA SER A 9 4.10 1.97 49.75
C SER A 9 4.77 0.69 49.25
N PHE A 10 4.93 0.54 47.93
CA PHE A 10 5.92 -0.36 47.35
C PHE A 10 7.27 0.37 47.32
N ALA A 11 8.30 -0.24 47.91
CA ALA A 11 9.67 0.25 47.83
C ALA A 11 10.24 -0.04 46.44
N GLU A 12 10.78 0.99 45.77
CA GLU A 12 11.55 0.84 44.54
C GLU A 12 12.85 0.04 44.82
N PRO A 13 13.20 -0.95 44.00
CA PRO A 13 14.51 -1.57 44.06
C PRO A 13 15.58 -0.58 43.56
N PRO A 14 16.84 -0.68 44.04
CA PRO A 14 17.91 0.17 43.57
C PRO A 14 18.18 -0.07 42.08
N PRO A 15 18.59 0.95 41.30
CA PRO A 15 18.92 0.78 39.90
C PRO A 15 20.13 -0.17 39.77
N GLU A 16 19.89 -1.35 39.19
CA GLU A 16 20.96 -2.25 38.76
C GLU A 16 21.77 -1.57 37.64
N GLU A 17 23.09 -1.57 37.82
CA GLU A 17 24.10 -1.14 36.87
C GLU A 17 23.96 -1.90 35.55
N TRP A 18 23.30 -1.29 34.55
CA TRP A 18 23.53 -1.67 33.17
C TRP A 18 24.94 -1.19 32.79
N GLY A 19 25.86 -2.15 32.69
CA GLY A 19 27.27 -1.91 32.37
C GLY A 19 27.47 -1.01 31.14
N ASP A 20 28.35 -0.05 31.31
CA ASP A 20 28.70 1.03 30.38
C ASP A 20 28.89 0.54 28.94
N GLY A 21 27.98 0.97 28.06
CA GLY A 21 28.26 1.05 26.62
C GLY A 21 29.48 1.95 26.37
N PRO A 22 30.24 1.75 25.28
CA PRO A 22 31.52 2.42 25.10
C PRO A 22 31.35 3.95 25.08
N SER A 23 31.97 4.58 26.09
CA SER A 23 32.30 5.99 26.31
C SER A 23 31.58 7.05 25.46
N SER A 24 30.91 7.94 26.17
CA SER A 24 30.59 9.33 25.82
C SER A 24 31.49 9.95 24.74
N TYR A 25 30.91 10.32 23.59
CA TYR A 25 31.53 11.27 22.68
C TYR A 25 31.29 12.69 23.19
N ALA A 26 32.37 13.44 23.43
CA ALA A 26 32.28 14.88 23.62
C ALA A 26 31.80 15.55 22.30
N PRO A 27 30.91 16.56 22.34
CA PRO A 27 30.48 17.25 21.13
C PRO A 27 31.69 17.93 20.46
N GLY A 28 32.12 17.39 19.32
CA GLY A 28 33.24 17.92 18.52
C GLY A 28 34.36 16.94 18.19
N GLU A 29 34.38 15.74 18.77
CA GLU A 29 35.33 14.68 18.39
C GLU A 29 34.64 13.63 17.52
N ALA A 30 34.90 13.68 16.21
CA ALA A 30 34.51 12.61 15.31
C ALA A 30 35.18 11.30 15.76
N PRO A 31 34.47 10.16 15.79
CA PRO A 31 35.06 8.87 16.12
C PRO A 31 36.29 8.63 15.24
N GLN A 32 37.42 8.35 15.87
CA GLN A 32 38.65 7.97 15.18
C GLN A 32 38.32 6.74 14.32
N ARG A 33 38.24 6.95 13.00
CA ARG A 33 38.00 5.88 12.03
C ARG A 33 39.14 4.89 12.16
N SER A 34 38.86 3.70 12.71
CA SER A 34 39.68 2.52 12.46
C SER A 34 39.65 2.25 10.96
N GLY A 35 40.59 2.87 10.23
CA GLY A 35 40.84 2.73 8.80
C GLY A 35 41.42 1.36 8.47
N GLY A 36 40.69 0.31 8.81
CA GLY A 36 40.87 -1.00 8.19
C GLY A 36 40.18 -0.95 6.84
N ASP A 37 40.95 -1.20 5.79
CA ASP A 37 40.57 -1.29 4.38
C ASP A 37 39.30 -2.16 4.19
N ARG A 38 38.11 -1.56 4.28
CA ARG A 38 36.84 -2.26 4.09
C ARG A 38 36.68 -2.50 2.60
N THR A 39 37.20 -3.62 2.15
CA THR A 39 36.94 -4.10 0.79
C THR A 39 35.43 -4.34 0.61
N PRO A 40 34.84 -3.91 -0.51
CA PRO A 40 33.44 -4.20 -0.77
C PRO A 40 33.15 -5.71 -0.73
N PRO A 41 31.94 -6.14 -0.30
CA PRO A 41 31.54 -7.54 -0.28
C PRO A 41 31.75 -8.20 -1.65
N GLN A 42 32.52 -9.29 -1.67
CA GLN A 42 32.92 -10.02 -2.87
C GLN A 42 33.25 -11.47 -2.53
N ASP A 43 33.19 -12.35 -3.52
CA ASP A 43 33.72 -13.72 -3.45
C ASP A 43 34.34 -14.11 -4.81
N ASN A 44 35.65 -13.91 -4.93
CA ASN A 44 36.36 -14.18 -6.19
C ASN A 44 36.37 -15.67 -6.56
N ALA A 45 36.30 -16.58 -5.58
CA ALA A 45 36.29 -18.01 -5.86
C ALA A 45 34.94 -18.45 -6.44
N ALA A 46 33.84 -17.90 -5.90
CA ALA A 46 32.50 -18.10 -6.45
C ALA A 46 32.40 -17.53 -7.87
N GLU A 47 32.87 -16.29 -8.10
CA GLU A 47 32.85 -15.69 -9.44
C GLU A 47 33.62 -16.52 -10.48
N GLN A 48 34.81 -17.02 -10.13
CA GLN A 48 35.60 -17.89 -11.00
C GLN A 48 34.90 -19.22 -11.27
N SER A 49 34.24 -19.80 -10.25
CA SER A 49 33.52 -21.06 -10.36
C SER A 49 32.28 -20.93 -11.25
N VAL A 50 31.57 -19.80 -11.19
CA VAL A 50 30.44 -19.51 -12.09
C VAL A 50 30.92 -19.45 -13.54
N LEU A 51 31.90 -18.59 -13.83
CA LEU A 51 32.41 -18.41 -15.20
C LEU A 51 33.00 -19.70 -15.75
N GLY A 52 33.77 -20.42 -14.94
CA GLY A 52 34.33 -21.70 -15.34
C GLY A 52 33.23 -22.74 -15.64
N SER A 53 32.16 -22.78 -14.84
CA SER A 53 31.05 -23.72 -15.07
C SER A 53 30.33 -23.42 -16.37
N MET A 54 30.11 -22.13 -16.66
CA MET A 54 29.53 -21.66 -17.92
C MET A 54 30.40 -22.00 -19.14
N LEU A 55 31.73 -21.96 -19.00
CA LEU A 55 32.68 -22.35 -20.05
C LEU A 55 32.72 -23.88 -20.31
N LEU A 56 32.23 -24.68 -19.36
CA LEU A 56 32.24 -26.14 -19.43
C LEU A 56 30.92 -26.73 -19.92
N SER A 57 29.78 -26.13 -19.56
CA SER A 57 28.46 -26.66 -19.88
C SER A 57 27.49 -25.57 -20.32
N LYS A 58 26.74 -25.85 -21.38
CA LYS A 58 25.66 -25.01 -21.87
C LYS A 58 24.51 -24.89 -20.86
N ASP A 59 24.22 -25.96 -20.12
CA ASP A 59 23.13 -25.99 -19.14
C ASP A 59 23.45 -25.05 -17.97
N ALA A 60 24.72 -25.00 -17.55
CA ALA A 60 25.19 -24.07 -16.54
C ALA A 60 24.99 -22.59 -16.96
N ILE A 61 25.05 -22.27 -18.26
CA ILE A 61 24.77 -20.92 -18.75
C ILE A 61 23.30 -20.56 -18.52
N ALA A 62 22.38 -21.50 -18.77
CA ALA A 62 20.95 -21.29 -18.58
C ALA A 62 20.63 -21.00 -17.11
N ASP A 63 21.10 -21.84 -16.19
CA ASP A 63 20.86 -21.69 -14.75
C ASP A 63 21.41 -20.36 -14.20
N VAL A 64 22.61 -19.96 -14.64
CA VAL A 64 23.27 -18.75 -14.14
C VAL A 64 22.59 -17.48 -14.66
N VAL A 65 22.13 -17.48 -15.92
CA VAL A 65 21.41 -16.35 -16.53
C VAL A 65 20.11 -16.02 -15.80
N GLU A 66 19.46 -17.00 -15.20
CA GLU A 66 18.25 -16.75 -14.40
C GLU A 66 18.58 -15.99 -13.11
N THR A 67 19.77 -16.23 -12.54
CA THR A 67 20.12 -15.74 -11.19
C THR A 67 20.88 -14.41 -11.19
N ILE A 68 21.86 -14.22 -12.08
CA ILE A 68 22.77 -13.06 -12.05
C ILE A 68 22.86 -12.32 -13.40
N ARG A 69 23.41 -11.10 -13.36
CA ARG A 69 23.77 -10.29 -14.53
C ARG A 69 25.26 -9.93 -14.47
N GLY A 70 25.84 -9.45 -15.58
CA GLY A 70 27.25 -9.03 -15.65
C GLY A 70 27.63 -8.01 -14.55
N THR A 71 26.73 -7.08 -14.24
CA THR A 71 26.90 -6.06 -13.20
C THR A 71 26.98 -6.63 -11.77
N ASP A 72 26.60 -7.88 -11.56
CA ASP A 72 26.64 -8.53 -10.24
C ASP A 72 28.06 -9.04 -9.89
N PHE A 73 28.98 -9.13 -10.86
CA PHE A 73 30.38 -9.44 -10.60
C PHE A 73 31.11 -8.26 -9.96
N TYR A 74 32.00 -8.53 -9.01
CA TYR A 74 32.86 -7.51 -8.40
C TYR A 74 34.00 -7.10 -9.34
N ARG A 75 34.59 -8.06 -10.06
CA ARG A 75 35.70 -7.77 -10.98
C ARG A 75 35.17 -7.41 -12.37
N PRO A 76 35.53 -6.23 -12.92
CA PRO A 76 35.17 -5.87 -14.30
C PRO A 76 35.68 -6.86 -15.35
N ALA A 77 36.79 -7.55 -15.04
CA ALA A 77 37.30 -8.62 -15.89
C ALA A 77 36.33 -9.81 -15.98
N HIS A 78 35.65 -10.16 -14.88
CA HIS A 78 34.68 -11.26 -14.85
C HIS A 78 33.36 -10.86 -15.53
N GLU A 79 32.92 -9.61 -15.35
CA GLU A 79 31.80 -9.03 -16.09
C GLU A 79 32.00 -9.13 -17.61
N ALA A 80 33.16 -8.71 -18.11
CA ALA A 80 33.47 -8.80 -19.55
C ALA A 80 33.45 -10.25 -20.08
N VAL A 81 33.95 -11.22 -19.28
CA VAL A 81 33.90 -12.64 -19.64
C VAL A 81 32.46 -13.14 -19.65
N PHE A 82 31.65 -12.79 -18.64
CA PHE A 82 30.23 -13.14 -18.58
C PHE A 82 29.49 -12.63 -19.82
N ASP A 83 29.63 -11.34 -20.13
CA ASP A 83 28.94 -10.72 -21.27
C ASP A 83 29.36 -11.37 -22.61
N ALA A 84 30.64 -11.73 -22.77
CA ALA A 84 31.10 -12.47 -23.94
C ALA A 84 30.48 -13.88 -24.04
N ILE A 85 30.29 -14.57 -22.92
CA ILE A 85 29.61 -15.87 -22.88
C ILE A 85 28.13 -15.70 -23.26
N ILE A 86 27.44 -14.69 -22.72
CA ILE A 86 26.03 -14.43 -23.03
C ILE A 86 25.84 -14.07 -24.51
N ASP A 87 26.72 -13.25 -25.08
CA ASP A 87 26.64 -12.91 -26.50
C ASP A 87 26.81 -14.13 -27.41
N LEU A 88 27.77 -15.01 -27.11
CA LEU A 88 27.96 -16.26 -27.85
C LEU A 88 26.74 -17.18 -27.71
N TYR A 89 26.24 -17.33 -26.49
CA TYR A 89 25.06 -18.14 -26.20
C TYR A 89 23.81 -17.62 -26.93
N GLY A 90 23.61 -16.30 -26.96
CA GLY A 90 22.50 -15.65 -27.67
C GLY A 90 22.55 -15.82 -29.20
N ARG A 91 23.75 -15.99 -29.77
CA ARG A 91 23.94 -16.36 -31.19
C ARG A 91 23.84 -17.86 -31.46
N GLY A 92 23.66 -18.68 -30.42
CA GLY A 92 23.67 -20.13 -30.51
C GLY A 92 25.06 -20.73 -30.76
N GLU A 93 26.12 -19.96 -30.54
CA GLU A 93 27.52 -20.40 -30.66
C GLU A 93 27.98 -21.05 -29.34
N PRO A 94 28.84 -22.09 -29.38
CA PRO A 94 29.39 -22.68 -28.15
C PRO A 94 30.28 -21.66 -27.43
N ALA A 95 30.08 -21.50 -26.12
CA ALA A 95 30.87 -20.61 -25.27
C ALA A 95 31.92 -21.42 -24.50
N ASP A 96 33.03 -21.74 -25.17
CA ASP A 96 34.19 -22.41 -24.58
C ASP A 96 35.36 -21.42 -24.45
N PRO A 97 36.47 -21.78 -23.76
CA PRO A 97 37.59 -20.86 -23.58
C PRO A 97 38.21 -20.32 -24.88
N VAL A 98 38.10 -21.06 -26.00
CA VAL A 98 38.66 -20.66 -27.30
C VAL A 98 37.72 -19.67 -27.99
N THR A 99 36.41 -19.95 -28.02
CA THR A 99 35.43 -19.07 -28.65
C THR A 99 35.26 -17.77 -27.86
N VAL A 100 35.27 -17.84 -26.53
CA VAL A 100 35.24 -16.66 -25.65
C VAL A 100 36.52 -15.83 -25.80
N ALA A 101 37.70 -16.46 -25.95
CA ALA A 101 38.92 -15.72 -26.24
C ALA A 101 38.85 -14.96 -27.58
N ALA A 102 38.29 -15.58 -28.62
CA ALA A 102 38.11 -14.96 -29.92
C ALA A 102 37.11 -13.79 -29.86
N GLU A 103 36.01 -13.94 -29.11
CA GLU A 103 35.02 -12.88 -28.85
C GLU A 103 35.67 -11.68 -28.15
N LEU A 104 36.36 -11.92 -27.04
CA LEU A 104 37.05 -10.89 -26.27
C LEU A 104 38.18 -10.21 -27.06
N GLN A 105 38.88 -10.95 -27.92
CA GLN A 105 39.90 -10.38 -28.80
C GLN A 105 39.27 -9.45 -29.84
N ARG A 106 38.10 -9.82 -30.40
CA ARG A 106 37.38 -8.97 -31.35
C ARG A 106 36.88 -7.68 -30.71
N LYS A 107 36.47 -7.74 -29.44
CA LYS A 107 36.08 -6.57 -28.63
C LYS A 107 37.27 -5.75 -28.11
N GLY A 108 38.51 -6.26 -28.24
CA GLY A 108 39.71 -5.59 -27.73
C GLY A 108 39.87 -5.68 -26.20
N GLU A 109 39.21 -6.63 -25.56
CA GLU A 109 39.17 -6.76 -24.10
C GLU A 109 39.96 -7.96 -23.55
N LEU A 110 40.46 -8.86 -24.43
CA LEU A 110 41.15 -10.09 -24.02
C LEU A 110 42.32 -9.83 -23.05
N GLN A 111 43.07 -8.75 -23.27
CA GLN A 111 44.23 -8.40 -22.47
C GLN A 111 43.81 -7.83 -21.11
N ARG A 112 42.64 -7.18 -21.02
CA ARG A 112 42.08 -6.66 -19.76
C ARG A 112 41.63 -7.79 -18.83
N VAL A 113 41.20 -8.91 -19.38
CA VAL A 113 40.76 -10.08 -18.58
C VAL A 113 41.92 -10.99 -18.15
N GLY A 114 43.16 -10.72 -18.57
CA GLY A 114 44.33 -11.55 -18.25
C GLY A 114 44.76 -12.52 -19.36
N GLY A 115 44.18 -12.39 -20.56
CA GLY A 115 44.55 -13.17 -21.73
C GLY A 115 43.87 -14.54 -21.82
N ALA A 116 44.07 -15.22 -22.96
CA ALA A 116 43.53 -16.57 -23.19
C ALA A 116 43.89 -17.60 -22.09
N PRO A 117 45.10 -17.59 -21.48
CA PRO A 117 45.42 -18.52 -20.40
C PRO A 117 44.50 -18.41 -19.17
N TYR A 118 43.98 -17.21 -18.90
CA TYR A 118 43.09 -17.00 -17.76
C TYR A 118 41.77 -17.75 -17.92
N LEU A 119 41.19 -17.77 -19.13
CA LEU A 119 39.96 -18.50 -19.42
C LEU A 119 40.12 -20.01 -19.19
N HIS A 120 41.27 -20.58 -19.55
CA HIS A 120 41.57 -21.99 -19.23
C HIS A 120 41.71 -22.24 -17.72
N THR A 121 42.24 -21.27 -16.97
CA THR A 121 42.32 -21.35 -15.51
C THR A 121 40.94 -21.33 -14.87
N LEU A 122 40.02 -20.50 -15.39
CA LEU A 122 38.62 -20.49 -14.95
C LEU A 122 37.97 -21.86 -15.12
N SER A 123 38.11 -22.48 -16.29
CA SER A 123 37.58 -23.83 -16.53
C SER A 123 38.23 -24.90 -15.64
N ALA A 124 39.52 -24.75 -15.31
CA ALA A 124 40.24 -25.72 -14.47
C ALA A 124 39.89 -25.62 -12.97
N ASN A 125 39.42 -24.45 -12.50
CA ASN A 125 39.13 -24.21 -11.08
C ASN A 125 37.76 -24.73 -10.64
N VAL A 126 36.92 -25.21 -11.55
CA VAL A 126 35.56 -25.65 -11.26
C VAL A 126 35.55 -27.09 -10.76
N PRO A 127 35.06 -27.36 -9.54
CA PRO A 127 34.97 -28.73 -9.05
C PRO A 127 33.89 -29.53 -9.80
N ILE A 128 32.68 -28.97 -9.93
CA ILE A 128 31.51 -29.60 -10.56
C ILE A 128 30.66 -28.52 -11.24
N ALA A 129 30.55 -28.57 -12.57
CA ALA A 129 29.80 -27.57 -13.34
C ALA A 129 28.29 -27.56 -13.05
N ALA A 130 27.71 -28.68 -12.61
CA ALA A 130 26.30 -28.78 -12.24
C ALA A 130 25.91 -27.92 -11.02
N ASN A 131 26.89 -27.45 -10.23
CA ASN A 131 26.63 -26.57 -9.08
C ASN A 131 26.67 -25.08 -9.46
N ALA A 132 26.62 -24.74 -10.75
CA ALA A 132 26.72 -23.35 -11.24
C ALA A 132 25.70 -22.42 -10.57
N GLY A 133 24.44 -22.86 -10.42
CA GLY A 133 23.38 -22.09 -9.75
C GLY A 133 23.71 -21.75 -8.29
N TYR A 134 24.30 -22.68 -7.54
CA TYR A 134 24.71 -22.43 -6.15
C TYR A 134 25.80 -21.35 -6.06
N TYR A 135 26.79 -21.39 -6.94
CA TYR A 135 27.82 -20.35 -6.97
C TYR A 135 27.27 -19.00 -7.45
N ALA A 136 26.31 -19.01 -8.38
CA ALA A 136 25.63 -17.81 -8.85
C ALA A 136 24.86 -17.12 -7.71
N GLU A 137 24.20 -17.89 -6.84
CA GLU A 137 23.52 -17.35 -5.66
C GLU A 137 24.49 -16.66 -4.69
N ILE A 138 25.68 -17.24 -4.46
CA ILE A 138 26.72 -16.59 -3.64
C ILE A 138 27.13 -15.24 -4.25
N VAL A 139 27.36 -15.19 -5.58
CA VAL A 139 27.71 -13.94 -6.27
C VAL A 139 26.58 -12.92 -6.16
N ARG A 140 25.33 -13.35 -6.32
CA ARG A 140 24.13 -12.52 -6.16
C ARG A 140 24.04 -11.92 -4.76
N GLU A 141 24.22 -12.72 -3.71
CA GLU A 141 24.24 -12.23 -2.33
C GLU A 141 25.30 -11.16 -2.11
N LYS A 142 26.53 -11.37 -2.61
CA LYS A 142 27.60 -10.37 -2.51
C LYS A 142 27.29 -9.11 -3.31
N SER A 143 26.69 -9.23 -4.49
CA SER A 143 26.22 -8.08 -5.29
C SER A 143 25.19 -7.24 -4.52
N VAL A 144 24.20 -7.88 -3.90
CA VAL A 144 23.18 -7.18 -3.10
C VAL A 144 23.83 -6.44 -1.92
N LEU A 145 24.73 -7.10 -1.19
CA LEU A 145 25.45 -6.46 -0.08
C LEU A 145 26.32 -5.29 -0.57
N ARG A 146 26.97 -5.42 -1.73
CA ARG A 146 27.77 -4.35 -2.33
C ARG A 146 26.91 -3.15 -2.72
N ARG A 147 25.77 -3.38 -3.39
CA ARG A 147 24.82 -2.31 -3.74
C ARG A 147 24.24 -1.62 -2.51
N LEU A 148 24.04 -2.34 -1.41
CA LEU A 148 23.63 -1.76 -0.12
C LEU A 148 24.70 -0.82 0.45
N VAL A 149 25.98 -1.20 0.39
CA VAL A 149 27.09 -0.33 0.82
C VAL A 149 27.17 0.93 -0.04
N GLU A 150 26.98 0.81 -1.35
CA GLU A 150 26.96 1.96 -2.27
C GLU A 150 25.77 2.89 -1.98
N ALA A 151 24.57 2.35 -1.81
CA ALA A 151 23.38 3.12 -1.45
C ALA A 151 23.57 3.84 -0.11
N GLY A 152 24.09 3.16 0.91
CA GLY A 152 24.43 3.76 2.19
C GLY A 152 25.45 4.89 2.06
N THR A 153 26.47 4.72 1.22
CA THR A 153 27.48 5.76 0.95
C THR A 153 26.87 6.98 0.26
N ARG A 154 25.95 6.77 -0.69
CA ARG A 154 25.18 7.86 -1.33
C ARG A 154 24.32 8.61 -0.33
N ILE A 155 23.60 7.89 0.54
CA ILE A 155 22.76 8.48 1.59
C ILE A 155 23.60 9.33 2.55
N VAL A 156 24.76 8.82 2.97
CA VAL A 156 25.70 9.58 3.81
C VAL A 156 26.16 10.85 3.09
N HIS A 157 26.49 10.76 1.79
CA HIS A 157 26.92 11.92 1.01
C HIS A 157 25.81 12.98 0.89
N MET A 158 24.56 12.56 0.64
CA MET A 158 23.40 13.46 0.61
C MET A 158 23.20 14.17 1.96
N GLY A 159 23.35 13.44 3.07
CA GLY A 159 23.26 14.02 4.42
C GLY A 159 24.32 15.08 4.72
N TYR A 160 25.55 14.92 4.21
CA TYR A 160 26.61 15.92 4.38
C TYR A 160 26.51 17.10 3.40
N ALA A 161 26.01 16.87 2.18
CA ALA A 161 25.85 17.94 1.19
C ALA A 161 24.82 18.98 1.64
N GLY A 162 23.70 18.54 2.25
CA GLY A 162 22.70 19.44 2.83
C GLY A 162 22.01 20.38 1.83
N GLU A 163 22.03 20.03 0.53
CA GLU A 163 21.41 20.82 -0.54
C GLU A 163 19.99 20.31 -0.81
N GLY A 164 18.97 21.11 -0.48
CA GLY A 164 17.56 20.81 -0.74
C GLY A 164 16.65 20.92 0.48
N GLU A 165 15.35 20.68 0.29
CA GLU A 165 14.40 20.49 1.39
C GLU A 165 14.65 19.11 2.03
N VAL A 166 14.52 19.02 3.36
CA VAL A 166 14.81 17.78 4.09
C VAL A 166 13.92 16.62 3.60
N ASP A 167 12.66 16.92 3.28
CA ASP A 167 11.69 15.94 2.78
C ASP A 167 12.13 15.35 1.42
N ASP A 168 12.64 16.18 0.50
CA ASP A 168 13.17 15.71 -0.79
C ASP A 168 14.38 14.77 -0.61
N ILE A 169 15.27 15.08 0.34
CA ILE A 169 16.44 14.23 0.63
C ILE A 169 16.01 12.88 1.21
N VAL A 170 14.99 12.88 2.07
CA VAL A 170 14.42 11.65 2.64
C VAL A 170 13.76 10.80 1.55
N ASP A 171 12.98 11.41 0.65
CA ASP A 171 12.33 10.71 -0.47
C ASP A 171 13.36 10.05 -1.40
N VAL A 172 14.45 10.76 -1.74
CA VAL A 172 15.53 10.20 -2.57
C VAL A 172 16.25 9.06 -1.84
N ALA A 173 16.49 9.19 -0.53
CA ALA A 173 17.09 8.12 0.27
C ALA A 173 16.20 6.87 0.33
N GLN A 174 14.88 7.04 0.51
CA GLN A 174 13.90 5.95 0.47
C GLN A 174 13.91 5.25 -0.90
N ALA A 175 13.91 6.01 -1.99
CA ALA A 175 13.95 5.47 -3.34
C ALA A 175 15.23 4.64 -3.59
N GLU A 176 16.39 5.07 -3.08
CA GLU A 176 17.64 4.33 -3.21
C GLU A 176 17.63 2.98 -2.48
N VAL A 177 17.00 2.91 -1.30
CA VAL A 177 16.84 1.64 -0.57
C VAL A 177 15.82 0.74 -1.27
N PHE A 178 14.73 1.31 -1.78
CA PHE A 178 13.67 0.56 -2.45
C PHE A 178 14.17 -0.17 -3.71
N LYS A 179 15.04 0.46 -4.51
CA LYS A 179 15.68 -0.16 -5.70
C LYS A 179 16.49 -1.44 -5.39
N LEU A 180 16.82 -1.70 -4.12
CA LEU A 180 17.49 -2.93 -3.69
C LEU A 180 16.50 -4.08 -3.44
N ALA A 181 15.25 -3.77 -3.09
CA ALA A 181 14.21 -4.75 -2.79
C ALA A 181 13.54 -5.34 -4.05
N GLU A 182 13.50 -4.57 -5.15
CA GLU A 182 12.68 -4.87 -6.33
C GLU A 182 13.19 -6.04 -7.21
N LYS A 183 14.43 -6.53 -7.02
CA LYS A 183 15.02 -7.59 -7.87
C LYS A 183 14.59 -9.02 -7.48
N ARG A 184 13.49 -9.20 -6.73
CA ARG A 184 13.03 -10.51 -6.20
C ARG A 184 11.92 -11.20 -6.99
N SER A 185 11.38 -10.61 -8.06
CA SER A 185 10.31 -11.24 -8.83
C SER A 185 10.76 -11.54 -10.26
N GLY A 186 11.08 -12.80 -10.51
CA GLY A 186 11.35 -13.36 -11.83
C GLY A 186 10.57 -14.66 -11.99
N GLU A 187 9.25 -14.61 -11.86
CA GLU A 187 8.34 -15.72 -12.17
C GLU A 187 7.10 -15.13 -12.84
N ASP A 188 7.14 -14.92 -14.16
CA ASP A 188 5.96 -14.36 -14.88
C ASP A 188 5.51 -15.18 -16.09
N TYR A 189 6.08 -16.37 -16.36
CA TYR A 189 5.57 -17.22 -17.45
C TYR A 189 5.71 -18.71 -17.15
N ALA A 190 4.58 -19.39 -17.02
CA ALA A 190 4.48 -20.86 -17.02
C ALA A 190 3.73 -21.33 -18.29
N PRO A 191 4.12 -22.45 -18.92
CA PRO A 191 3.37 -23.06 -20.01
C PRO A 191 1.93 -23.37 -19.60
N LEU A 192 0.96 -23.08 -20.48
CA LEU A 192 -0.47 -23.35 -20.21
C LEU A 192 -0.72 -24.81 -19.82
N ALA A 193 0.01 -25.76 -20.41
CA ALA A 193 -0.11 -27.18 -20.10
C ALA A 193 0.14 -27.49 -18.61
N ASP A 194 1.11 -26.80 -17.99
CA ASP A 194 1.51 -27.04 -16.60
C ASP A 194 0.50 -26.41 -15.61
N ILE A 195 -0.20 -25.35 -16.03
CA ILE A 195 -1.27 -24.71 -15.25
C ILE A 195 -2.58 -25.51 -15.33
N MET A 196 -2.84 -26.13 -16.50
CA MET A 196 -4.10 -26.84 -16.76
C MET A 196 -4.30 -28.08 -15.89
N GLU A 197 -3.22 -28.76 -15.48
CA GLU A 197 -3.31 -29.92 -14.58
C GLU A 197 -3.87 -29.54 -13.21
N GLY A 198 -3.35 -28.47 -12.60
CA GLY A 198 -3.87 -27.94 -11.32
C GLY A 198 -5.32 -27.44 -11.40
N VAL A 199 -5.70 -26.83 -12.53
CA VAL A 199 -7.09 -26.38 -12.75
C VAL A 199 -8.07 -27.55 -12.85
N LEU A 200 -7.67 -28.65 -13.49
CA LEU A 200 -8.51 -29.85 -13.60
C LEU A 200 -8.67 -30.55 -12.24
N ASP A 201 -7.59 -30.65 -11.46
CA ASP A 201 -7.63 -31.17 -10.10
C ASP A 201 -8.57 -30.34 -9.19
N GLU A 202 -8.57 -29.02 -9.36
CA GLU A 202 -9.46 -28.11 -8.63
C GLU A 202 -10.93 -28.32 -9.01
N ILE A 203 -11.22 -28.48 -10.31
CA ILE A 203 -12.57 -28.78 -10.83
C ILE A 203 -13.07 -30.14 -10.32
N GLU A 204 -12.22 -31.17 -10.31
CA GLU A 204 -12.57 -32.49 -9.79
C GLU A 204 -12.79 -32.47 -8.28
N ALA A 205 -12.00 -31.69 -7.53
CA ALA A 205 -12.19 -31.50 -6.10
C ALA A 205 -13.53 -30.82 -5.77
N ILE A 206 -13.98 -29.89 -6.60
CA ILE A 206 -15.29 -29.24 -6.49
C ILE A 206 -16.43 -30.21 -6.86
N GLY A 207 -16.25 -31.04 -7.90
CA GLY A 207 -17.27 -31.97 -8.37
C GLY A 207 -17.51 -33.20 -7.49
N ASN A 208 -16.52 -33.64 -6.71
CA ASN A 208 -16.57 -34.91 -5.96
C ASN A 208 -17.08 -34.82 -4.51
N ARG A 209 -17.59 -33.67 -4.02
CA ARG A 209 -18.12 -33.56 -2.64
C ARG A 209 -19.52 -32.95 -2.60
N ASP A 210 -20.49 -33.77 -2.18
CA ASP A 210 -21.87 -33.35 -1.90
C ASP A 210 -21.90 -32.27 -0.80
N GLY A 211 -22.09 -31.01 -1.19
CA GLY A 211 -22.73 -29.98 -0.37
C GLY A 211 -21.89 -29.23 0.68
N GLY A 212 -20.56 -29.14 0.53
CA GLY A 212 -19.70 -28.38 1.46
C GLY A 212 -19.11 -27.10 0.84
N VAL A 213 -19.13 -26.00 1.60
CA VAL A 213 -18.45 -24.74 1.30
C VAL A 213 -16.95 -25.00 1.10
N TYR A 214 -16.40 -24.64 -0.08
CA TYR A 214 -15.04 -24.97 -0.50
C TYR A 214 -13.98 -24.02 0.11
N GLY A 215 -14.35 -22.76 0.36
CA GLY A 215 -13.50 -21.77 1.02
C GLY A 215 -13.69 -21.68 2.54
N VAL A 216 -12.94 -20.79 3.18
CA VAL A 216 -13.15 -20.45 4.61
C VAL A 216 -14.54 -19.80 4.75
N PRO A 217 -15.47 -20.38 5.53
CA PRO A 217 -16.80 -19.82 5.69
C PRO A 217 -16.73 -18.49 6.45
N THR A 218 -17.48 -17.50 5.98
CA THR A 218 -17.56 -16.19 6.63
C THR A 218 -18.53 -16.16 7.80
N GLY A 219 -19.45 -17.13 7.86
CA GLY A 219 -20.52 -17.19 8.85
C GLY A 219 -21.80 -16.47 8.43
N PHE A 220 -21.82 -15.84 7.25
CA PHE A 220 -23.02 -15.28 6.63
C PHE A 220 -23.56 -16.28 5.60
N ALA A 221 -24.65 -16.98 5.91
CA ALA A 221 -25.17 -18.08 5.08
C ALA A 221 -25.42 -17.67 3.62
N ASP A 222 -26.08 -16.54 3.40
CA ASP A 222 -26.39 -16.03 2.06
C ASP A 222 -25.13 -15.65 1.27
N PHE A 223 -24.09 -15.16 1.96
CA PHE A 223 -22.82 -14.79 1.34
C PHE A 223 -21.99 -16.03 1.01
N ASP A 224 -21.93 -16.99 1.94
CA ASP A 224 -21.22 -18.25 1.76
C ASP A 224 -21.90 -19.12 0.68
N GLU A 225 -23.22 -19.04 0.49
CA GLU A 225 -23.92 -19.68 -0.63
C GLU A 225 -23.53 -19.05 -1.99
N LEU A 226 -23.34 -17.74 -2.03
CA LEU A 226 -22.97 -17.02 -3.25
C LEU A 226 -21.47 -17.17 -3.60
N THR A 227 -20.59 -17.18 -2.60
CA THR A 227 -19.13 -17.21 -2.83
C THR A 227 -18.50 -18.58 -2.62
N ASN A 228 -19.26 -19.53 -2.08
CA ASN A 228 -18.78 -20.84 -1.64
C ASN A 228 -17.60 -20.71 -0.66
N GLY A 229 -17.64 -19.68 0.21
CA GLY A 229 -16.59 -19.33 1.17
C GLY A 229 -15.49 -18.44 0.58
N LEU A 230 -14.43 -18.17 1.34
CA LEU A 230 -13.26 -17.39 0.90
C LEU A 230 -12.12 -18.31 0.49
N HIS A 231 -11.59 -18.14 -0.71
CA HIS A 231 -10.58 -19.03 -1.30
C HIS A 231 -9.18 -18.44 -1.16
N SER A 232 -8.18 -19.29 -0.92
CA SER A 232 -6.78 -18.88 -0.85
C SER A 232 -6.29 -18.31 -2.18
N GLY A 233 -5.48 -17.24 -2.15
CA GLY A 233 -4.98 -16.58 -3.36
C GLY A 233 -5.91 -15.49 -3.91
N GLN A 234 -7.14 -15.37 -3.39
CA GLN A 234 -8.04 -14.28 -3.73
C GLN A 234 -7.76 -13.03 -2.88
N MET A 235 -7.63 -11.88 -3.53
CA MET A 235 -7.70 -10.58 -2.86
C MET A 235 -9.15 -10.11 -2.84
N ILE A 236 -9.82 -10.29 -1.71
CA ILE A 236 -11.23 -9.93 -1.52
C ILE A 236 -11.30 -8.51 -0.97
N ILE A 237 -11.72 -7.55 -1.81
CA ILE A 237 -11.89 -6.15 -1.43
C ILE A 237 -13.35 -5.89 -1.07
N ILE A 238 -13.61 -5.56 0.18
CA ILE A 238 -14.92 -5.08 0.63
C ILE A 238 -14.90 -3.55 0.56
N ALA A 239 -15.45 -3.00 -0.53
CA ALA A 239 -15.60 -1.57 -0.70
C ALA A 239 -17.01 -1.13 -0.26
N ALA A 240 -17.12 -0.55 0.92
CA ALA A 240 -18.30 0.20 1.34
C ALA A 240 -18.06 1.70 1.11
N ARG A 241 -19.11 2.46 0.80
CA ARG A 241 -18.99 3.93 0.85
C ARG A 241 -18.68 4.31 2.31
N PRO A 242 -17.73 5.23 2.57
CA PRO A 242 -17.54 5.76 3.91
C PRO A 242 -18.84 6.36 4.44
N ALA A 243 -19.03 6.37 5.77
CA ALA A 243 -20.26 6.84 6.42
C ALA A 243 -21.54 5.99 6.16
N MET A 244 -21.41 4.77 5.63
CA MET A 244 -22.56 3.84 5.53
C MET A 244 -22.97 3.21 6.87
N GLY A 245 -22.10 3.26 7.90
CA GLY A 245 -22.45 2.86 9.26
C GLY A 245 -23.22 3.96 9.98
N LYS A 246 -24.55 3.87 9.99
CA LYS A 246 -25.42 4.84 10.68
C LYS A 246 -25.54 4.46 12.16
N ALA A 247 -24.64 4.99 13.00
CA ALA A 247 -24.75 4.87 14.45
C ALA A 247 -25.38 6.16 15.02
N LEU A 248 -26.72 6.21 15.00
CA LEU A 248 -27.52 7.37 15.40
C LEU A 248 -28.42 7.00 16.58
N ALA A 249 -28.92 8.00 17.31
CA ALA A 249 -29.90 7.76 18.37
C ALA A 249 -31.17 7.11 17.81
N LEU A 250 -31.81 6.23 18.60
CA LEU A 250 -32.94 5.41 18.16
C LEU A 250 -34.17 6.24 17.75
N ASP A 251 -34.35 7.42 18.32
CA ASP A 251 -35.43 8.36 18.02
C ASP A 251 -35.13 9.24 16.79
N THR A 252 -33.97 9.08 16.15
CA THR A 252 -33.60 9.87 14.97
C THR A 252 -34.57 9.61 13.84
N PRO A 253 -35.24 10.64 13.29
CA PRO A 253 -36.18 10.48 12.19
C PRO A 253 -35.44 10.19 10.89
N LEU A 254 -35.92 9.18 10.16
CA LEU A 254 -35.37 8.74 8.88
C LEU A 254 -36.44 8.85 7.78
N PRO A 255 -36.13 9.47 6.64
CA PRO A 255 -37.08 9.57 5.53
C PRO A 255 -37.25 8.22 4.82
N THR A 256 -38.49 7.86 4.54
CA THR A 256 -38.88 6.71 3.71
C THR A 256 -39.56 7.23 2.44
N PRO A 257 -39.70 6.42 1.37
CA PRO A 257 -40.42 6.84 0.16
C PRO A 257 -41.88 7.23 0.39
N THR A 258 -42.48 6.80 1.51
CA THR A 258 -43.89 6.97 1.86
C THR A 258 -44.12 7.84 3.08
N GLY A 259 -43.07 8.32 3.75
CA GLY A 259 -43.18 9.11 4.98
C GLY A 259 -41.89 9.15 5.79
N TRP A 260 -42.02 8.89 7.09
CA TRP A 260 -40.92 8.91 8.05
C TRP A 260 -41.00 7.69 8.95
N THR A 261 -39.84 7.19 9.35
CA THR A 261 -39.66 6.19 10.41
C THR A 261 -38.60 6.68 11.40
N THR A 262 -38.29 5.92 12.44
CA THR A 262 -37.20 6.23 13.38
C THR A 262 -36.11 5.17 13.31
N MET A 263 -34.87 5.52 13.68
CA MET A 263 -33.73 4.60 13.65
C MET A 263 -33.99 3.30 14.46
N GLY A 264 -34.77 3.37 15.54
CA GLY A 264 -35.13 2.22 16.36
C GLY A 264 -36.27 1.35 15.81
N GLU A 265 -37.04 1.86 14.85
CA GLU A 265 -38.16 1.13 14.21
C GLU A 265 -37.75 0.47 12.89
N VAL A 266 -36.60 0.83 12.33
CA VAL A 266 -36.10 0.27 11.06
C VAL A 266 -35.77 -1.22 11.19
N ALA A 267 -36.32 -2.01 10.29
CA ALA A 267 -36.05 -3.44 10.17
C ALA A 267 -35.45 -3.80 8.80
N VAL A 268 -34.83 -4.98 8.72
CA VAL A 268 -34.39 -5.56 7.45
C VAL A 268 -35.60 -5.75 6.54
N GLY A 269 -35.49 -5.25 5.30
CA GLY A 269 -36.57 -5.25 4.32
C GLY A 269 -37.24 -3.89 4.12
N ASP A 270 -37.10 -2.95 5.06
CA ASP A 270 -37.68 -1.61 4.93
C ASP A 270 -36.99 -0.78 3.83
N GLU A 271 -37.69 0.24 3.32
CA GLU A 271 -37.15 1.19 2.35
C GLU A 271 -36.86 2.55 3.01
N LEU A 272 -35.62 3.01 2.89
CA LEU A 272 -35.18 4.33 3.34
C LEU A 272 -34.70 5.15 2.15
N VAL A 273 -34.61 6.48 2.31
CA VAL A 273 -33.99 7.34 1.31
C VAL A 273 -32.48 7.45 1.55
N ASP A 274 -31.69 7.28 0.49
CA ASP A 274 -30.23 7.40 0.52
C ASP A 274 -29.72 8.84 0.27
N ALA A 275 -28.41 9.02 0.31
CA ALA A 275 -27.76 10.33 0.08
C ALA A 275 -27.97 10.88 -1.34
N ASP A 276 -28.30 10.03 -2.31
CA ASP A 276 -28.60 10.39 -3.69
C ASP A 276 -30.09 10.70 -3.88
N GLY A 277 -30.88 10.69 -2.80
CA GLY A 277 -32.31 10.99 -2.79
C GLY A 277 -33.18 9.84 -3.30
N ARG A 278 -32.64 8.61 -3.41
CA ARG A 278 -33.34 7.44 -3.96
C ARG A 278 -33.76 6.47 -2.86
N ALA A 279 -34.84 5.72 -3.13
CA ALA A 279 -35.24 4.61 -2.27
C ALA A 279 -34.18 3.49 -2.28
N THR A 280 -33.79 3.04 -1.10
CA THR A 280 -32.86 1.93 -0.89
C THR A 280 -33.39 0.98 0.17
N ARG A 281 -33.19 -0.32 -0.05
CA ARG A 281 -33.68 -1.36 0.85
C ARG A 281 -32.67 -1.63 1.97
N VAL A 282 -33.14 -1.71 3.20
CA VAL A 282 -32.35 -2.11 4.36
C VAL A 282 -32.06 -3.61 4.25
N VAL A 283 -30.79 -3.97 4.05
CA VAL A 283 -30.35 -5.37 3.92
C VAL A 283 -29.89 -5.98 5.23
N ALA A 284 -29.49 -5.15 6.19
CA ALA A 284 -29.03 -5.56 7.51
C ALA A 284 -29.26 -4.42 8.50
N ALA A 285 -29.57 -4.77 9.76
CA ALA A 285 -29.63 -3.85 10.88
C ALA A 285 -28.79 -4.44 12.02
N THR A 286 -27.91 -3.64 12.60
CA THR A 286 -27.13 -4.03 13.76
C THR A 286 -27.99 -4.02 15.02
N GLU A 287 -27.66 -4.84 16.02
CA GLU A 287 -28.30 -4.75 17.34
C GLU A 287 -28.10 -3.34 17.96
N VAL A 288 -29.02 -2.97 18.85
CA VAL A 288 -28.93 -1.70 19.58
C VAL A 288 -27.64 -1.67 20.39
N MET A 289 -26.78 -0.71 20.07
CA MET A 289 -25.51 -0.56 20.75
C MET A 289 -25.70 0.28 22.02
N VAL A 290 -25.44 -0.31 23.18
CA VAL A 290 -25.56 0.33 24.49
C VAL A 290 -24.20 0.77 25.02
N ASP A 291 -24.21 1.68 26.02
CA ASP A 291 -23.00 2.15 26.73
C ASP A 291 -21.94 2.83 25.85
N ARG A 292 -22.36 3.44 24.74
CA ARG A 292 -21.49 4.22 23.86
C ARG A 292 -21.65 5.72 24.09
N PRO A 293 -20.55 6.52 24.06
CA PRO A 293 -20.66 7.96 24.16
C PRO A 293 -21.40 8.52 22.94
N CYS A 294 -22.45 9.30 23.18
CA CYS A 294 -23.18 10.01 22.13
C CYS A 294 -22.97 11.51 22.25
N TYR A 295 -22.95 12.19 21.11
CA TYR A 295 -22.79 13.63 21.00
C TYR A 295 -23.99 14.23 20.27
N GLU A 296 -24.46 15.37 20.76
CA GLU A 296 -25.43 16.21 20.05
C GLU A 296 -24.70 17.06 19.01
N VAL A 297 -25.06 16.88 17.74
CA VAL A 297 -24.49 17.60 16.60
C VAL A 297 -25.52 18.62 16.11
N VAL A 298 -25.16 19.90 16.18
CA VAL A 298 -25.99 21.03 15.72
C VAL A 298 -25.43 21.56 14.39
N PHE A 299 -26.26 21.56 13.35
CA PHE A 299 -25.90 22.03 12.02
C PHE A 299 -26.12 23.54 11.86
N SER A 300 -25.55 24.13 10.80
CA SER A 300 -25.64 25.57 10.54
C SER A 300 -27.05 26.07 10.23
N ASP A 301 -27.98 25.18 9.87
CA ASP A 301 -29.39 25.48 9.67
C ASP A 301 -30.22 25.38 10.97
N GLY A 302 -29.58 25.06 12.10
CA GLY A 302 -30.22 24.89 13.40
C GLY A 302 -30.84 23.51 13.63
N THR A 303 -30.73 22.59 12.68
CA THR A 303 -31.14 21.20 12.89
C THR A 303 -30.15 20.49 13.82
N THR A 304 -30.66 19.51 14.55
CA THR A 304 -29.88 18.77 15.55
C THR A 304 -30.07 17.27 15.36
N ILE A 305 -29.00 16.52 15.52
CA ILE A 305 -29.01 15.06 15.52
C ILE A 305 -28.11 14.53 16.64
N VAL A 306 -28.46 13.39 17.23
CA VAL A 306 -27.61 12.72 18.21
C VAL A 306 -26.92 11.54 17.54
N ALA A 307 -25.60 11.55 17.54
CA ALA A 307 -24.76 10.54 16.90
C ALA A 307 -23.78 9.93 17.90
N ASP A 308 -23.51 8.64 17.71
CA ASP A 308 -22.48 7.92 18.45
C ASP A 308 -21.08 8.50 18.17
N ALA A 309 -20.15 8.31 19.13
CA ALA A 309 -18.76 8.75 19.07
C ALA A 309 -18.04 8.31 17.79
N GLU A 310 -18.26 7.06 17.35
CA GLU A 310 -17.63 6.46 16.18
C GLU A 310 -18.43 6.64 14.89
N HIS A 311 -19.59 7.30 14.94
CA HIS A 311 -20.34 7.64 13.74
C HIS A 311 -19.45 8.41 12.77
N GLN A 312 -19.33 7.91 11.54
CA GLN A 312 -18.43 8.45 10.54
C GLN A 312 -19.14 9.48 9.67
N TRP A 313 -18.51 10.63 9.51
CA TRP A 313 -18.97 11.73 8.68
C TRP A 313 -17.99 11.93 7.52
N LEU A 314 -18.52 12.13 6.32
CA LEU A 314 -17.73 12.68 5.23
C LEU A 314 -17.68 14.20 5.37
N THR A 315 -16.54 14.75 5.81
CA THR A 315 -16.37 16.19 6.01
C THR A 315 -15.48 16.81 4.95
N GLU A 316 -15.89 17.98 4.45
CA GLU A 316 -15.08 18.79 3.55
C GLU A 316 -14.36 19.91 4.29
N THR A 317 -13.06 20.01 4.08
CA THR A 317 -12.27 21.14 4.58
C THR A 317 -12.36 22.35 3.64
N ARG A 318 -12.03 23.55 4.14
CA ARG A 318 -11.90 24.77 3.30
C ARG A 318 -10.96 24.56 2.10
N ALA A 319 -9.89 23.80 2.30
CA ALA A 319 -8.91 23.54 1.25
C ALA A 319 -9.46 22.55 0.20
N ALA A 320 -10.24 21.55 0.61
CA ALA A 320 -10.97 20.66 -0.29
C ALA A 320 -12.00 21.42 -1.14
N ARG A 321 -12.82 22.29 -0.52
CA ARG A 321 -13.81 23.12 -1.23
C ARG A 321 -13.19 24.07 -2.26
N LYS A 322 -12.08 24.74 -1.89
CA LYS A 322 -11.36 25.64 -2.79
C LYS A 322 -10.75 24.88 -3.98
N SER A 323 -10.28 23.66 -3.74
CA SER A 323 -9.75 22.80 -4.80
C SER A 323 -10.85 22.29 -5.74
N ALA A 324 -11.97 21.80 -5.20
CA ALA A 324 -13.12 21.35 -5.98
C ALA A 324 -13.69 22.47 -6.87
N TRP A 325 -13.81 23.70 -6.35
CA TRP A 325 -14.20 24.87 -7.14
C TRP A 325 -13.19 25.19 -8.25
N ALA A 326 -11.88 25.18 -7.93
CA ALA A 326 -10.84 25.45 -8.93
C ALA A 326 -10.84 24.42 -10.06
N ALA A 327 -11.08 23.14 -9.73
CA ALA A 327 -11.22 22.05 -10.70
C ALA A 327 -12.47 22.22 -11.57
N ALA A 328 -13.63 22.53 -10.99
CA ALA A 328 -14.89 22.72 -11.72
C ALA A 328 -14.86 23.95 -12.65
N ASN A 329 -14.16 25.01 -12.28
CA ASN A 329 -14.06 26.25 -13.05
C ASN A 329 -12.81 26.35 -13.93
N ASN A 330 -12.04 25.26 -14.08
CA ASN A 330 -10.82 25.16 -14.87
C ASN A 330 -9.81 26.30 -14.56
N TYR A 331 -9.77 26.72 -13.31
CA TYR A 331 -8.97 27.84 -12.82
C TYR A 331 -7.60 27.30 -12.35
N ASN A 332 -6.50 27.80 -12.92
CA ASN A 332 -5.13 27.31 -12.72
C ASN A 332 -4.89 25.86 -13.17
N ARG A 333 -4.69 25.69 -14.47
CA ARG A 333 -4.42 24.44 -15.21
C ARG A 333 -3.13 23.67 -14.81
N ALA A 334 -2.54 23.86 -13.62
CA ALA A 334 -1.21 23.32 -13.29
C ALA A 334 -0.85 23.07 -11.80
N ARG A 335 -1.78 23.03 -10.83
CA ARG A 335 -1.44 22.51 -9.48
C ARG A 335 -2.54 21.59 -8.96
N ASN A 336 -2.34 20.28 -9.12
CA ASN A 336 -3.14 19.24 -8.49
C ASN A 336 -3.05 19.36 -6.97
N HIS A 337 -3.97 20.07 -6.34
CA HIS A 337 -4.19 19.97 -4.90
C HIS A 337 -5.37 19.02 -4.69
N ASN A 338 -5.13 17.71 -4.73
CA ASN A 338 -6.16 16.69 -4.55
C ASN A 338 -6.51 16.54 -3.05
N ILE A 339 -6.87 17.65 -2.38
CA ILE A 339 -7.33 17.61 -0.99
C ILE A 339 -8.77 17.11 -1.03
N ARG A 340 -8.94 15.83 -0.73
CA ARG A 340 -10.24 15.15 -0.74
C ARG A 340 -10.98 15.40 0.57
N ALA A 341 -12.31 15.22 0.53
CA ALA A 341 -13.12 15.09 1.73
C ALA A 341 -12.54 13.98 2.62
N SER A 342 -12.51 14.20 3.92
CA SER A 342 -11.98 13.26 4.90
C SER A 342 -13.11 12.62 5.68
N VAL A 343 -12.97 11.34 5.97
CA VAL A 343 -13.87 10.62 6.87
C VAL A 343 -13.39 10.86 8.30
N VAL A 344 -14.25 11.42 9.14
CA VAL A 344 -13.93 11.71 10.55
C VAL A 344 -15.07 11.23 11.44
N THR A 345 -14.75 10.79 12.65
CA THR A 345 -15.78 10.36 13.62
C THR A 345 -16.42 11.55 14.33
N THR A 346 -17.60 11.36 14.94
CA THR A 346 -18.23 12.40 15.77
C THR A 346 -17.32 12.87 16.89
N GLU A 347 -16.59 11.96 17.55
CA GLU A 347 -15.61 12.30 18.59
C GLU A 347 -14.47 13.16 18.03
N GLN A 348 -13.94 12.81 16.86
CA GLN A 348 -12.90 13.62 16.20
C GLN A 348 -13.42 15.00 15.81
N ILE A 349 -14.66 15.10 15.33
CA ILE A 349 -15.31 16.39 15.06
C ILE A 349 -15.43 17.18 16.37
N ALA A 350 -15.95 16.59 17.44
CA ALA A 350 -16.10 17.25 18.74
C ALA A 350 -14.76 17.79 19.26
N ALA A 351 -13.66 17.05 19.08
CA ALA A 351 -12.32 17.46 19.49
C ALA A 351 -11.70 18.58 18.61
N THR A 352 -12.08 18.66 17.34
CA THR A 352 -11.39 19.51 16.35
C THR A 352 -12.24 20.62 15.74
N VAL A 353 -13.54 20.66 16.02
CA VAL A 353 -14.45 21.66 15.47
C VAL A 353 -14.08 23.06 15.96
N ARG A 354 -13.96 23.99 15.02
CA ARG A 354 -13.66 25.40 15.25
C ARG A 354 -14.55 26.23 14.35
N VAL A 355 -15.28 27.17 14.94
CA VAL A 355 -16.12 28.12 14.21
C VAL A 355 -15.37 29.45 14.13
N GLY A 356 -15.03 29.87 12.91
CA GLY A 356 -14.36 31.15 12.67
C GLY A 356 -15.30 32.35 12.85
N ALA A 357 -14.74 33.56 12.78
CA ALA A 357 -15.47 34.82 12.97
C ALA A 357 -16.68 35.02 12.03
N GLU A 358 -16.71 34.34 10.88
CA GLU A 358 -17.82 34.36 9.91
C GLU A 358 -18.89 33.30 10.17
N GLN A 359 -18.94 32.69 11.38
CA GLN A 359 -19.82 31.56 11.70
C GLN A 359 -19.62 30.34 10.78
N ARG A 360 -18.39 30.18 10.28
CA ARG A 360 -18.01 29.07 9.38
C ARG A 360 -17.19 28.04 10.15
N ALA A 361 -17.72 26.83 10.26
CA ALA A 361 -17.01 25.69 10.81
C ALA A 361 -15.92 25.17 9.84
N ASN A 362 -14.86 24.61 10.40
CA ASN A 362 -13.81 23.90 9.65
C ASN A 362 -14.25 22.52 9.13
N HIS A 363 -15.32 21.95 9.69
CA HIS A 363 -16.01 20.76 9.20
C HIS A 363 -17.30 21.15 8.49
N ALA A 364 -17.52 20.64 7.29
CA ALA A 364 -18.77 20.80 6.56
C ALA A 364 -19.26 19.42 6.11
N VAL A 365 -20.50 19.07 6.46
CA VAL A 365 -21.17 17.86 6.02
C VAL A 365 -21.98 18.18 4.78
N LEU A 366 -21.92 17.32 3.76
CA LEU A 366 -22.70 17.48 2.54
C LEU A 366 -24.15 17.08 2.78
N ASN A 367 -25.08 17.90 2.29
CA ASN A 367 -26.50 17.56 2.30
C ASN A 367 -26.79 16.50 1.24
N ALA A 368 -27.81 15.67 1.49
CA ALA A 368 -28.33 14.73 0.51
C ALA A 368 -28.83 15.46 -0.75
N ALA A 369 -28.80 14.76 -1.88
CA ALA A 369 -29.42 15.22 -3.12
C ALA A 369 -30.96 15.35 -2.98
N PRO A 370 -31.64 16.07 -3.89
CA PRO A 370 -33.09 16.21 -3.84
C PRO A 370 -33.82 14.86 -3.76
N LEU A 371 -34.77 14.75 -2.84
CA LEU A 371 -35.55 13.53 -2.66
C LEU A 371 -36.35 13.21 -3.94
N THR A 372 -36.18 12.00 -4.45
CA THR A 372 -36.94 11.50 -5.59
C THR A 372 -38.19 10.80 -5.07
N GLY A 373 -39.31 11.52 -5.06
CA GLY A 373 -40.62 10.98 -4.69
C GLY A 373 -41.26 10.13 -5.79
N HIS A 374 -42.30 9.39 -5.44
CA HIS A 374 -43.16 8.70 -6.40
C HIS A 374 -44.27 9.64 -6.89
N ASP A 375 -44.74 9.45 -8.12
CA ASP A 375 -45.89 10.18 -8.64
C ASP A 375 -47.14 9.83 -7.81
N ALA A 376 -47.72 10.83 -7.16
CA ALA A 376 -48.93 10.68 -6.35
C ALA A 376 -50.00 11.69 -6.77
N ALA A 377 -51.25 11.22 -6.83
CA ALA A 377 -52.40 12.10 -6.98
C ALA A 377 -52.63 12.85 -5.65
N LEU A 378 -52.10 14.07 -5.55
CA LEU A 378 -52.26 14.89 -4.36
C LEU A 378 -53.74 15.30 -4.18
N PRO A 379 -54.27 15.33 -2.94
CA PRO A 379 -55.63 15.80 -2.66
C PRO A 379 -55.88 17.25 -3.10
N VAL A 380 -54.80 18.02 -3.25
CA VAL A 380 -54.78 19.40 -3.74
C VAL A 380 -53.74 19.50 -4.86
N ALA A 381 -54.01 20.34 -5.86
CA ALA A 381 -53.05 20.55 -6.94
C ALA A 381 -51.70 21.05 -6.39
N PRO A 382 -50.55 20.61 -6.95
CA PRO A 382 -49.22 20.99 -6.46
C PRO A 382 -49.00 22.50 -6.37
N TYR A 383 -49.59 23.26 -7.30
CA TYR A 383 -49.56 24.72 -7.29
C TYR A 383 -50.26 25.35 -6.09
N THR A 384 -51.30 24.69 -5.56
CA THR A 384 -52.02 25.13 -4.36
C THR A 384 -51.15 25.01 -3.10
N LEU A 385 -50.29 23.97 -3.04
CA LEU A 385 -49.28 23.80 -1.98
C LEU A 385 -48.11 24.78 -2.15
N GLY A 386 -47.68 25.04 -3.40
CA GLY A 386 -46.65 26.02 -3.72
C GLY A 386 -47.02 27.44 -3.27
N ALA A 387 -48.28 27.87 -3.48
CA ALA A 387 -48.78 29.16 -3.00
C ALA A 387 -48.88 29.27 -1.47
N TRP A 388 -48.95 28.13 -0.76
CA TRP A 388 -48.99 28.08 0.70
C TRP A 388 -47.59 28.03 1.34
N LEU A 389 -46.60 27.51 0.59
CA LEU A 389 -45.20 27.37 1.03
C LEU A 389 -44.28 28.47 0.47
N GLY A 390 -44.78 29.33 -0.42
CA GLY A 390 -44.08 30.54 -0.85
C GLY A 390 -44.95 31.43 -1.75
N ASP A 391 -45.14 32.69 -1.34
CA ASP A 391 -45.58 33.76 -2.24
C ASP A 391 -44.39 34.36 -3.03
N GLY A 392 -43.20 33.77 -2.94
CA GLY A 392 -42.13 34.00 -3.91
C GLY A 392 -41.58 35.43 -3.96
N HIS A 393 -41.77 36.26 -2.92
CA HIS A 393 -41.14 37.58 -2.87
C HIS A 393 -40.56 37.95 -1.50
N THR A 394 -39.24 38.09 -1.45
CA THR A 394 -38.56 39.00 -0.51
C THR A 394 -38.26 40.32 -1.23
N ALA A 395 -38.91 41.40 -0.74
CA ALA A 395 -38.60 42.83 -0.88
C ALA A 395 -39.12 43.66 -2.10
N LEU A 396 -40.02 44.59 -1.74
CA LEU A 396 -40.29 45.97 -2.25
C LEU A 396 -41.28 46.21 -3.43
N GLY A 397 -42.40 46.91 -3.11
CA GLY A 397 -42.74 48.19 -3.77
C GLY A 397 -44.17 48.42 -4.32
N ILE A 398 -44.96 49.21 -3.56
CA ILE A 398 -46.00 50.18 -3.99
C ILE A 398 -47.21 49.69 -4.83
N ALA A 399 -48.39 49.60 -4.18
CA ALA A 399 -49.53 50.53 -4.33
C ALA A 399 -50.62 50.20 -3.29
#